data_AF-A0A540VPM4-F1
#
_entry.id   AF-A0A540VPM4-F1
#
_cell.length_a   1.000
_cell.length_b   1.000
_cell.length_c   1.000
_cell.angle_alpha   90.00
_cell.angle_beta   90.00
_cell.angle_gamma   90.00
#
_symmetry.space_group_name_H-M   'P 1'
#
loop_
_entity.id
_entity.type
_entity.pdbx_description
1 polymer ?
#
loop_
_entity_poly.entity_id
_entity_poly.type
_entity_poly.pdbx_seq_one_letter_code
_entity_poly.pdbx_strand_id
1 'polypeptide(L)'
;MRFDSHEWRQERNRKLREWVQDDDAVELILAWSDAAEFFDDVVDRDKVIPYEKTARVLFNAFTEVPINPFFERFKYQLIPVLITGINAWLDSNELEKGTQNDRVFSYVMRDYYMEIVPFVVYLTRGKKVMRQLSIEIREFFTHHEDLSQYLGELNRRNGS
;
A
#
# COMPACT_ATOMS: atom_id res chain seq x y z
N MET A 1 -8.95 -16.52 3.50
CA MET A 1 -8.50 -16.16 2.14
C MET A 1 -7.03 -15.77 2.23
N ARG A 2 -6.15 -16.30 1.37
CA ARG A 2 -4.70 -16.01 1.41
C ARG A 2 -4.46 -14.58 0.91
N PHE A 3 -3.65 -13.80 1.63
CA PHE A 3 -3.27 -12.45 1.21
C PHE A 3 -2.66 -12.45 -0.20
N ASP A 4 -3.02 -11.43 -0.97
CA ASP A 4 -2.58 -11.21 -2.35
C ASP A 4 -2.89 -12.34 -3.37
N SER A 5 -3.68 -13.34 -2.96
CA SER A 5 -4.22 -14.33 -3.89
C SER A 5 -5.19 -13.70 -4.90
N HIS A 6 -5.52 -14.42 -5.98
CA HIS A 6 -6.50 -13.96 -6.97
C HIS A 6 -7.85 -13.61 -6.30
N GLU A 7 -8.34 -14.47 -5.41
CA GLU A 7 -9.56 -14.23 -4.62
C GLU A 7 -9.43 -12.97 -3.76
N TRP A 8 -8.28 -12.78 -3.11
CA TRP A 8 -8.04 -11.60 -2.28
C TRP A 8 -8.03 -10.31 -3.09
N ARG A 9 -7.40 -10.32 -4.27
CA ARG A 9 -7.39 -9.17 -5.19
C ARG A 9 -8.79 -8.84 -5.71
N GLN A 10 -9.61 -9.85 -6.00
CA GLN A 10 -11.01 -9.64 -6.38
C GLN A 10 -11.81 -8.99 -5.24
N GLU A 11 -11.68 -9.51 -4.02
CA GLU A 11 -12.37 -8.97 -2.85
C GLU A 11 -11.87 -7.56 -2.49
N ARG A 12 -10.56 -7.31 -2.55
CA ARG A 12 -9.96 -5.97 -2.40
C ARG A 12 -10.60 -5.00 -3.39
N ASN A 13 -10.64 -5.35 -4.67
CA ASN A 13 -11.19 -4.48 -5.71
C ASN A 13 -12.70 -4.24 -5.50
N ARG A 14 -13.45 -5.23 -4.98
CA ARG A 14 -14.86 -5.09 -4.63
C ARG A 14 -15.04 -4.12 -3.46
N LYS A 15 -14.28 -4.31 -2.37
CA LYS A 15 -14.28 -3.46 -1.17
C LYS A 15 -13.87 -2.02 -1.49
N LEU A 16 -12.82 -1.82 -2.28
CA LEU A 16 -12.37 -0.48 -2.70
C LEU A 16 -13.49 0.27 -3.43
N ARG A 17 -14.19 -0.36 -4.38
CA ARG A 17 -15.34 0.27 -5.06
C ARG A 17 -16.48 0.60 -4.09
N GLU A 18 -16.78 -0.30 -3.15
CA GLU A 18 -17.80 -0.09 -2.12
C GLU A 18 -17.46 1.10 -1.20
N TRP A 19 -16.21 1.18 -0.74
CA TRP A 19 -15.74 2.22 0.17
C TRP A 19 -15.56 3.57 -0.51
N VAL A 20 -14.97 3.60 -1.70
CA VAL A 20 -14.52 4.84 -2.37
C VAL A 20 -15.63 5.48 -3.20
N GLN A 21 -16.43 4.67 -3.92
CA GLN A 21 -17.53 5.10 -4.79
C GLN A 21 -17.12 6.09 -5.91
N ASP A 22 -15.90 5.94 -6.41
CA ASP A 22 -15.32 6.71 -7.51
C ASP A 22 -14.32 5.79 -8.23
N ASP A 23 -14.60 5.46 -9.49
CA ASP A 23 -13.81 4.45 -10.23
C ASP A 23 -12.39 4.97 -10.56
N ASP A 24 -12.26 6.25 -10.92
CA ASP A 24 -10.95 6.88 -11.18
C ASP A 24 -10.07 6.85 -9.93
N ALA A 25 -10.66 7.10 -8.76
CA ALA A 25 -9.96 7.02 -7.47
C ALA A 25 -9.55 5.59 -7.12
N VAL A 26 -10.38 4.59 -7.43
CA VAL A 26 -10.04 3.18 -7.24
C VAL A 26 -8.89 2.77 -8.16
N GLU A 27 -8.93 3.16 -9.44
CA GLU A 27 -7.84 2.91 -10.38
C GLU A 27 -6.51 3.50 -9.90
N LEU A 28 -6.54 4.72 -9.37
CA LEU A 28 -5.37 5.35 -8.75
C LEU A 28 -4.82 4.52 -7.57
N ILE A 29 -5.69 4.07 -6.65
CA ILE A 29 -5.28 3.24 -5.50
C ILE A 29 -4.63 1.93 -5.99
N LEU A 30 -5.19 1.31 -7.02
CA LEU A 30 -4.67 0.07 -7.58
C LEU A 30 -3.33 0.28 -8.29
N ALA A 31 -3.18 1.36 -9.05
CA ALA A 31 -1.91 1.71 -9.68
C ALA A 31 -0.82 2.01 -8.64
N TRP A 32 -1.18 2.71 -7.55
CA TRP A 32 -0.29 2.93 -6.42
C TRP A 32 0.13 1.63 -5.73
N SER A 33 -0.82 0.73 -5.47
CA SER A 33 -0.54 -0.57 -4.86
C SER A 33 0.38 -1.44 -5.73
N ASP A 34 0.20 -1.42 -7.06
CA ASP A 34 1.06 -2.15 -8.01
C ASP A 34 2.49 -1.58 -8.04
N ALA A 35 2.62 -0.25 -7.94
CA ALA A 35 3.92 0.41 -7.85
C ALA A 35 4.64 0.11 -6.52
N ALA A 36 3.91 0.09 -5.40
CA ALA A 36 4.45 -0.26 -4.09
C ALA A 36 4.96 -1.71 -4.06
N GLU A 37 4.14 -2.67 -4.52
CA GLU A 37 4.53 -4.08 -4.62
C GLU A 37 5.75 -4.28 -5.55
N PHE A 38 5.80 -3.54 -6.66
CA PHE A 38 6.95 -3.56 -7.55
C PHE A 38 8.22 -3.04 -6.88
N PHE A 39 8.12 -1.98 -6.08
CA PHE A 39 9.26 -1.41 -5.38
C PHE A 39 9.80 -2.35 -4.29
N ASP A 40 8.92 -3.01 -3.54
CA ASP A 40 9.27 -4.08 -2.61
C ASP A 40 10.06 -5.18 -3.32
N ASP A 41 9.54 -5.72 -4.43
CA ASP A 41 10.22 -6.78 -5.18
C ASP A 41 11.63 -6.36 -5.68
N VAL A 42 11.79 -5.08 -6.07
CA VAL A 42 13.09 -4.53 -6.52
C VAL A 42 14.10 -4.43 -5.37
N VAL A 43 13.64 -4.07 -4.18
CA VAL A 43 14.50 -3.90 -3.00
C VAL A 43 14.82 -5.22 -2.33
N ASP A 44 13.83 -6.10 -2.13
CA ASP A 44 13.99 -7.41 -1.50
C ASP A 44 14.82 -8.36 -2.38
N ARG A 45 14.71 -8.24 -3.71
CA ARG A 45 15.42 -9.09 -4.70
C ARG A 45 15.20 -10.58 -4.48
N ASP A 46 14.09 -10.95 -3.85
CA ASP A 46 13.75 -12.32 -3.48
C ASP A 46 12.99 -13.07 -4.59
N LYS A 47 12.59 -12.36 -5.65
CA LYS A 47 11.81 -12.87 -6.78
C LYS A 47 12.35 -12.38 -8.12
N VAL A 48 12.09 -13.17 -9.17
CA VAL A 48 12.28 -12.72 -10.55
C VAL A 48 11.12 -11.82 -10.94
N ILE A 49 11.41 -10.57 -11.31
CA ILE A 49 10.41 -9.61 -11.76
C ILE A 49 10.15 -9.79 -13.26
N PRO A 50 8.93 -10.14 -13.70
CA PRO A 50 8.61 -10.28 -15.12
C PRO A 50 8.72 -8.95 -15.86
N TYR A 51 9.20 -8.98 -17.11
CA TYR A 51 9.30 -7.80 -17.97
C TYR A 51 7.95 -7.09 -18.12
N GLU A 52 6.87 -7.85 -18.23
CA GLU A 52 5.51 -7.33 -18.38
C GLU A 52 5.06 -6.54 -17.14
N LYS A 53 5.47 -6.95 -15.93
CA LYS A 53 5.21 -6.21 -14.68
C LYS A 53 5.98 -4.89 -14.71
N THR A 54 7.27 -4.92 -15.06
CA THR A 54 8.10 -3.71 -15.18
C THR A 54 7.52 -2.73 -16.18
N ALA A 55 7.19 -3.18 -17.40
CA ALA A 55 6.62 -2.32 -18.43
C ALA A 55 5.29 -1.70 -17.98
N ARG A 56 4.37 -2.50 -17.43
CA ARG A 56 3.07 -2.01 -16.93
C ARG A 56 3.24 -0.94 -15.85
N VAL A 57 4.06 -1.20 -14.83
CA VAL A 57 4.25 -0.27 -13.71
C VAL A 57 4.89 1.04 -14.19
N LEU A 58 5.86 0.98 -15.11
CA LEU A 58 6.46 2.17 -15.70
C LEU A 58 5.43 3.00 -16.49
N PHE A 59 4.63 2.37 -17.36
CA PHE A 59 3.57 3.07 -18.07
C PHE A 59 2.57 3.69 -17.08
N ASN A 60 2.07 2.93 -16.12
CA ASN A 60 1.11 3.44 -15.15
C ASN A 60 1.67 4.64 -14.36
N ALA A 61 2.91 4.57 -13.88
CA ALA A 61 3.51 5.63 -13.08
C ALA A 61 3.79 6.91 -13.87
N PHE A 62 4.22 6.78 -15.14
CA PHE A 62 4.63 7.93 -15.94
C PHE A 62 3.55 8.49 -16.87
N THR A 63 2.52 7.71 -17.21
CA THR A 63 1.45 8.13 -18.14
C THR A 63 0.08 8.09 -17.49
N GLU A 64 -0.36 6.93 -16.99
CA GLU A 64 -1.75 6.73 -16.56
C GLU A 64 -2.09 7.47 -15.27
N VAL A 65 -1.23 7.41 -14.25
CA VAL A 65 -1.44 8.12 -12.97
C VAL A 65 -1.47 9.65 -13.18
N PRO A 66 -0.53 10.27 -13.92
CA PRO A 66 -0.58 11.70 -14.19
C PRO A 66 -1.85 12.19 -14.90
N ILE A 67 -2.46 11.35 -15.76
CA ILE A 67 -3.68 11.73 -16.52
C ILE A 67 -4.98 11.21 -15.88
N ASN A 68 -4.90 10.42 -14.80
CA ASN A 68 -6.06 9.94 -14.08
C ASN A 68 -6.90 11.15 -13.57
N PRO A 69 -8.21 11.24 -13.88
CA PRO A 69 -9.02 12.41 -13.55
C PRO A 69 -9.06 12.73 -12.04
N PHE A 70 -9.09 11.69 -11.20
CA PHE A 70 -9.07 11.87 -9.75
C PHE A 70 -7.72 12.40 -9.26
N PHE A 71 -6.61 11.86 -9.78
CA PHE A 71 -5.28 12.36 -9.46
C PHE A 71 -5.10 13.81 -9.92
N GLU A 72 -5.48 14.15 -11.16
CA GLU A 72 -5.36 15.52 -11.67
C GLU A 72 -6.13 16.52 -10.80
N ARG A 73 -7.32 16.14 -10.33
CA ARG A 73 -8.16 16.94 -9.45
C ARG A 73 -7.58 17.13 -8.04
N PHE A 74 -6.92 16.11 -7.48
CA PHE A 74 -6.52 16.07 -6.07
C PHE A 74 -5.01 15.95 -5.82
N LYS A 75 -4.16 16.08 -6.85
CA LYS A 75 -2.71 15.87 -6.75
C LYS A 75 -2.04 16.66 -5.63
N TYR A 76 -2.46 17.90 -5.39
CA TYR A 76 -1.89 18.73 -4.33
C TYR A 76 -2.23 18.25 -2.92
N GLN A 77 -3.31 17.49 -2.76
CA GLN A 77 -3.70 16.83 -1.52
C GLN A 77 -3.11 15.43 -1.40
N LEU A 78 -3.01 14.70 -2.53
CA LEU A 78 -2.54 13.31 -2.57
C LEU A 78 -1.01 13.20 -2.46
N ILE A 79 -0.25 14.05 -3.16
CA ILE A 79 1.22 13.99 -3.19
C ILE A 79 1.83 14.01 -1.78
N PRO A 80 1.42 14.88 -0.84
CA PRO A 80 1.93 14.85 0.53
C PRO A 80 1.70 13.51 1.25
N VAL A 81 0.55 12.86 1.03
CA VAL A 81 0.25 11.54 1.62
C VAL A 81 1.15 10.47 1.02
N LEU A 82 1.35 10.50 -0.29
CA LEU A 82 2.25 9.57 -0.99
C LEU A 82 3.71 9.74 -0.52
N ILE A 83 4.20 10.98 -0.44
CA ILE A 83 5.55 11.29 0.08
C ILE A 83 5.74 10.72 1.48
N THR A 84 4.76 10.94 2.36
CA THR A 84 4.83 10.47 3.76
C THR A 84 4.78 8.94 3.82
N GLY A 85 3.97 8.29 2.98
CA GLY A 85 3.93 6.83 2.84
C GLY A 85 5.27 6.24 2.39
N ILE A 86 5.88 6.81 1.35
CA ILE A 86 7.19 6.40 0.84
C ILE A 86 8.26 6.57 1.93
N ASN A 87 8.27 7.72 2.61
CA ASN A 87 9.25 7.97 3.66
C ASN A 87 9.10 6.96 4.81
N ALA A 88 7.88 6.68 5.26
CA ALA A 88 7.63 5.71 6.32
C ALA A 88 8.07 4.29 5.94
N TRP A 89 7.90 3.90 4.68
CA TRP A 89 8.40 2.62 4.16
C TRP A 89 9.93 2.57 4.11
N LEU A 90 10.59 3.67 3.70
CA LEU A 90 12.06 3.76 3.74
C LEU A 90 12.58 3.65 5.18
N ASP A 91 11.93 4.34 6.12
CA ASP A 91 12.25 4.27 7.54
C ASP A 91 12.04 2.86 8.08
N SER A 92 10.96 2.16 7.70
CA SER A 92 10.71 0.79 8.17
C SER A 92 11.83 -0.17 7.75
N ASN A 93 12.33 -0.06 6.52
CA ASN A 93 13.43 -0.88 6.02
C ASN A 93 14.75 -0.66 6.79
N GLU A 94 15.01 0.56 7.25
CA GLU A 94 16.18 0.83 8.11
C GLU A 94 15.96 0.31 9.53
N LEU A 95 14.75 0.47 10.07
CA LEU A 95 14.39 0.01 11.42
C LEU A 95 14.44 -1.51 11.58
N GLU A 96 14.22 -2.29 10.52
CA GLU A 96 14.36 -3.75 10.55
C GLU A 96 15.76 -4.23 10.99
N LYS A 97 16.79 -3.44 10.66
CA LYS A 97 18.20 -3.71 10.97
C LYS A 97 18.56 -3.36 12.42
N GLY A 98 17.67 -2.66 13.11
CA GLY A 98 17.89 -2.12 14.45
C GLY A 98 17.59 -3.09 15.59
N THR A 99 17.26 -2.51 16.73
CA THR A 99 16.90 -3.20 17.97
C THR A 99 15.57 -3.94 17.85
N GLN A 100 15.23 -4.76 18.86
CA GLN A 100 13.91 -5.38 18.93
C GLN A 100 12.78 -4.34 18.93
N ASN A 101 12.98 -3.19 19.57
CA ASN A 101 12.01 -2.10 19.60
C ASN A 101 11.85 -1.47 18.21
N ASP A 102 12.96 -1.25 17.49
CA ASP A 102 12.93 -0.70 16.13
C ASP A 102 12.15 -1.61 15.18
N ARG A 103 12.30 -2.93 15.31
CA ARG A 103 11.55 -3.91 14.51
C ARG A 103 10.03 -3.85 14.77
N VAL A 104 9.60 -3.52 15.99
CA VAL A 104 8.17 -3.28 16.28
C VAL A 104 7.68 -2.02 15.56
N PHE A 105 8.47 -0.96 15.51
CA PHE A 105 8.11 0.23 14.74
C PHE A 105 8.12 -0.03 13.23
N SER A 106 9.09 -0.80 12.73
CA SER A 106 9.11 -1.23 11.33
C SER A 106 7.82 -1.94 10.93
N TYR A 107 7.35 -2.90 11.75
CA TYR A 107 6.09 -3.63 11.52
C TYR A 107 4.89 -2.69 11.32
N VAL A 108 4.84 -1.58 12.04
CA VAL A 108 3.76 -0.59 11.96
C VAL A 108 3.96 0.38 10.78
N MET A 109 5.19 0.84 10.57
CA MET A 109 5.49 1.88 9.58
C MET A 109 5.46 1.38 8.14
N ARG A 110 5.78 0.10 7.91
CA ARG A 110 5.75 -0.48 6.56
C ARG A 110 4.38 -0.41 5.91
N ASP A 111 3.29 -0.43 6.68
CA ASP A 111 1.91 -0.33 6.18
C ASP A 111 1.41 1.11 6.04
N TYR A 112 2.22 2.12 6.37
CA TYR A 112 1.76 3.51 6.42
C TYR A 112 1.36 4.07 5.05
N TYR A 113 1.91 3.51 3.95
CA TYR A 113 1.48 3.88 2.60
C TYR A 113 -0.01 3.58 2.34
N MET A 114 -0.65 2.71 3.14
CA MET A 114 -2.07 2.40 3.06
C MET A 114 -2.98 3.53 3.53
N GLU A 115 -2.46 4.55 4.22
CA GLU A 115 -3.25 5.74 4.61
C GLU A 115 -3.83 6.50 3.42
N ILE A 116 -3.34 6.23 2.20
CA ILE A 116 -3.95 6.74 0.97
C ILE A 116 -5.41 6.31 0.83
N VAL A 117 -5.79 5.10 1.23
CA VAL A 117 -7.17 4.58 1.08
C VAL A 117 -8.17 5.37 1.93
N PRO A 118 -8.01 5.50 3.26
CA PRO A 118 -8.92 6.34 4.05
C PRO A 118 -8.86 7.81 3.63
N PHE A 119 -7.71 8.32 3.18
CA PHE A 119 -7.61 9.69 2.69
C PHE A 119 -8.41 9.90 1.39
N VAL A 120 -8.38 8.94 0.46
CA VAL A 120 -9.23 8.95 -0.73
C VAL A 120 -10.70 8.91 -0.36
N VAL A 121 -11.11 8.07 0.61
CA VAL A 121 -12.49 8.07 1.13
C VAL A 121 -12.88 9.42 1.72
N TYR A 122 -11.95 10.14 2.36
CA TYR A 122 -12.20 11.51 2.81
C TYR A 122 -12.44 12.47 1.65
N LEU A 123 -11.67 12.38 0.57
CA LEU A 123 -11.82 13.23 -0.61
C LEU A 123 -13.12 12.93 -1.39
N THR A 124 -13.55 11.67 -1.45
CA THR A 124 -14.76 11.28 -2.19
C THR A 124 -16.05 11.40 -1.36
N ARG A 125 -16.00 11.03 -0.07
CA ARG A 125 -17.20 10.84 0.78
C ARG A 125 -17.16 11.62 2.09
N GLY A 126 -16.08 12.34 2.36
CA GLY A 126 -15.95 13.22 3.53
C GLY A 126 -15.55 12.51 4.83
N LYS A 127 -15.19 13.34 5.82
CA LYS A 127 -14.65 12.92 7.13
C LYS A 127 -15.50 11.88 7.86
N LYS A 128 -16.83 12.03 7.86
CA LYS A 128 -17.72 11.14 8.62
C LYS A 128 -17.61 9.71 8.11
N VAL A 129 -17.68 9.53 6.79
CA VAL A 129 -17.59 8.21 6.15
C VAL A 129 -16.20 7.62 6.30
N MET A 130 -15.15 8.42 6.07
CA MET A 130 -13.77 7.98 6.33
C MET A 130 -13.61 7.39 7.74
N ARG A 131 -14.10 8.09 8.77
CA ARG A 131 -13.97 7.62 10.15
C ARG A 131 -14.77 6.34 10.42
N GLN A 132 -15.96 6.21 9.82
CA GLN A 132 -16.76 5.00 9.93
C GLN A 132 -16.05 3.77 9.32
N LEU A 133 -15.38 3.95 8.17
CA LEU A 133 -14.70 2.86 7.46
C LEU A 133 -13.24 2.63 7.92
N SER A 134 -12.65 3.56 8.65
CA SER A 134 -11.20 3.56 8.91
C SER A 134 -10.64 2.31 9.58
N ILE A 135 -11.38 1.70 10.51
CA ILE A 135 -10.95 0.46 11.17
C ILE A 135 -11.09 -0.73 10.23
N GLU A 136 -12.25 -0.87 9.57
CA GLU A 136 -12.48 -1.95 8.60
C GLU A 136 -11.41 -1.96 7.49
N ILE A 137 -11.08 -0.79 6.94
CA ILE A 137 -10.03 -0.65 5.92
C ILE A 137 -8.69 -1.15 6.47
N ARG A 138 -8.31 -0.75 7.69
CA ARG A 138 -7.03 -1.13 8.29
C ARG A 138 -6.97 -2.63 8.54
N GLU A 139 -8.00 -3.19 9.15
CA GLU A 139 -8.10 -4.62 9.42
C GLU A 139 -8.00 -5.45 8.13
N PHE A 140 -8.64 -4.99 7.05
CA PHE A 140 -8.59 -5.69 5.76
C PHE A 140 -7.18 -5.79 5.19
N PHE A 141 -6.38 -4.72 5.32
CA PHE A 141 -5.04 -4.66 4.74
C PHE A 141 -3.95 -5.21 5.66
N THR A 142 -4.05 -5.06 6.99
CA THR A 142 -2.93 -5.35 7.91
C THR A 142 -3.08 -6.64 8.70
N HIS A 143 -4.27 -7.26 8.80
CA HIS A 143 -4.47 -8.47 9.62
C HIS A 143 -4.12 -9.79 8.89
N HIS A 144 -3.32 -9.71 7.83
CA HIS A 144 -2.86 -10.91 7.12
C HIS A 144 -1.69 -11.61 7.81
N GLU A 145 -0.98 -10.90 8.68
CA GLU A 145 0.04 -11.43 9.57
C GLU A 145 -0.01 -10.72 10.93
N ASP A 146 0.46 -11.39 11.98
CA ASP A 146 0.66 -10.76 13.29
C ASP A 146 2.14 -10.42 13.54
N LEU A 147 2.38 -9.60 14.56
CA LEU A 147 3.73 -9.17 14.93
C LEU A 147 4.68 -10.35 15.21
N SER A 148 4.19 -11.45 15.77
CA SER A 148 5.01 -12.62 16.09
C SER A 148 5.45 -13.36 14.83
N GLN A 149 4.56 -13.48 13.85
CA GLN A 149 4.83 -14.06 12.54
C GLN A 149 5.86 -13.22 11.78
N TYR A 150 5.63 -11.90 11.71
CA TYR A 150 6.54 -10.95 11.09
C TYR A 150 7.96 -11.03 11.70
N LEU A 151 8.08 -10.95 13.03
CA LEU A 151 9.38 -11.04 13.70
C LEU A 151 10.05 -12.41 13.47
N GLY A 152 9.27 -13.48 13.37
CA GLY A 152 9.76 -14.82 13.05
C GLY A 152 10.29 -14.94 11.62
N GLU A 153 9.68 -14.25 10.65
CA GLU A 153 10.17 -14.15 9.27
C GLU A 153 11.42 -13.30 9.16
N LEU A 154 11.42 -12.12 9.78
CA LEU A 154 12.56 -11.22 9.77
C LEU A 154 13.82 -11.85 10.38
N ASN A 155 13.67 -12.59 11.49
CA ASN A 155 14.78 -13.32 12.09
C ASN A 155 15.32 -14.46 11.19
N ARG A 156 14.45 -15.12 10.41
CA ARG A 156 14.89 -16.13 9.43
C ARG A 156 15.65 -15.49 8.27
N ARG A 157 15.17 -14.34 7.77
CA ARG A 157 15.85 -13.56 6.72
C ARG A 157 17.24 -13.08 7.17
N ASN A 158 17.36 -12.58 8.40
CA ASN A 158 18.61 -12.02 8.93
C ASN A 158 19.60 -13.07 9.50
N GLY A 159 19.13 -14.28 9.77
CA GLY A 159 19.94 -15.39 10.30
C GLY A 159 20.56 -16.30 9.24
N SER A 160 20.41 -15.95 7.95
CA SER A 160 20.99 -16.62 6.78
C SER A 160 22.25 -15.90 6.30
#